data_AF-A0A0F2RG91-F1
#
_entry.id   AF-A0A0F2RG91-F1
#
_cell.length_a   1.000
_cell.length_b   1.000
_cell.length_c   1.000
_cell.angle_alpha   90.00
_cell.angle_beta   90.00
_cell.angle_gamma   90.00
#
_symmetry.space_group_name_H-M   'P 1'
#
loop_
_entity.id
_entity.type
_entity.pdbx_description
1 polymer ?
#
loop_
_entity_poly.entity_id
_entity_poly.type
_entity_poly.pdbx_seq_one_letter_code
_entity_poly.pdbx_strand_id
1 'polypeptide(L)'
;MGRYLFLLPLAALAACSTGEAVAGTDPCAQIASLMEARAEDEPFSSLRGDPRMLGGEPLPDAWESKETLLDSACRLSAMRGFFGGNTDIHTYSCTLFEAGTMNPEADGELARSAYEAAVSTAEACLGDAWTTDTVTESAQYDVYGKTTFKPVVPEEQAGGFRADPIYVEMLFSRFTEGRGGKSGWEVTLQAHLWTAAPWQEIFWRSFAVWPIAGICSAYLGGFQMPLAIMRSAR
;
A
#
# COMPACT_ATOMS: atom_id res chain seq x y z
N MET A 1 -40.09 36.43 -59.36
CA MET A 1 -40.42 37.25 -58.16
C MET A 1 -41.21 36.37 -57.21
N GLY A 2 -40.88 36.11 -55.95
CA GLY A 2 -39.79 36.54 -55.09
C GLY A 2 -39.47 35.48 -54.02
N ARG A 3 -38.41 35.73 -53.25
CA ARG A 3 -37.85 34.94 -52.13
C ARG A 3 -38.70 35.06 -50.86
N TYR A 4 -38.88 33.95 -50.12
CA TYR A 4 -38.81 33.84 -48.65
C TYR A 4 -38.47 32.36 -48.33
N LEU A 5 -37.26 31.98 -47.88
CA LEU A 5 -36.66 32.02 -46.52
C LEU A 5 -37.34 31.10 -45.48
N PHE A 6 -36.57 30.11 -44.96
CA PHE A 6 -36.67 29.40 -43.66
C PHE A 6 -37.87 28.42 -43.50
N LEU A 7 -37.80 27.17 -42.98
CA LEU A 7 -36.87 26.43 -42.11
C LEU A 7 -37.03 24.91 -42.34
N LEU A 8 -35.92 24.19 -42.41
CA LEU A 8 -35.84 22.73 -42.23
C LEU A 8 -35.84 22.40 -40.73
N PRO A 9 -36.64 21.44 -40.23
CA PRO A 9 -36.33 20.78 -38.98
C PRO A 9 -35.40 19.59 -39.26
N LEU A 10 -34.12 19.82 -39.01
CA LEU A 10 -33.14 18.82 -38.64
C LEU A 10 -33.57 18.17 -37.32
N ALA A 11 -34.35 17.10 -37.38
CA ALA A 11 -34.49 16.18 -36.27
C ALA A 11 -33.42 15.10 -36.43
N ALA A 12 -32.20 15.44 -36.01
CA ALA A 12 -31.15 14.48 -35.79
C ALA A 12 -31.62 13.50 -34.69
N LEU A 13 -31.88 12.26 -35.08
CA LEU A 13 -31.85 11.11 -34.18
C LEU A 13 -30.39 10.92 -33.73
N ALA A 14 -29.94 11.79 -32.82
CA ALA A 14 -28.76 11.53 -32.04
C ALA A 14 -29.10 10.36 -31.12
N ALA A 15 -28.48 9.22 -31.42
CA ALA A 15 -28.38 8.08 -30.53
C ALA A 15 -27.83 8.58 -29.19
N CYS A 16 -28.73 8.84 -28.25
CA CYS A 16 -28.39 8.92 -26.85
C CYS A 16 -28.34 7.47 -26.36
N SER A 17 -27.28 6.77 -26.73
CA SER A 17 -26.81 5.64 -25.92
C SER A 17 -26.45 6.26 -24.58
N THR A 18 -27.44 6.29 -23.69
CA THR A 18 -27.19 6.38 -22.26
C THR A 18 -26.52 5.06 -21.91
N GLY A 19 -25.23 4.97 -22.23
CA GLY A 19 -24.36 4.10 -21.50
C GLY A 19 -24.43 4.63 -20.08
N GLU A 20 -25.18 3.90 -19.26
CA GLU A 20 -25.02 3.96 -17.82
C GLU A 20 -23.51 3.87 -17.59
N ALA A 21 -22.89 5.00 -17.23
CA ALA A 21 -21.54 4.97 -16.73
C ALA A 21 -21.64 4.05 -15.52
N VAL A 22 -21.14 2.83 -15.67
CA VAL A 22 -20.77 2.00 -14.52
C VAL A 22 -20.03 2.97 -13.63
N ALA A 23 -20.57 3.23 -12.43
CA ALA A 23 -19.95 4.13 -11.49
C ALA A 23 -18.59 3.53 -11.15
N GLY A 24 -17.58 3.89 -11.95
CA GLY A 24 -16.20 3.55 -11.70
C GLY A 24 -15.88 4.15 -10.36
N THR A 25 -15.40 3.31 -9.44
CA THR A 25 -14.97 3.76 -8.13
C THR A 25 -13.92 4.85 -8.35
N ASP A 26 -14.08 6.01 -7.69
CA ASP A 26 -13.18 7.15 -7.87
C ASP A 26 -11.73 6.74 -7.53
N PRO A 27 -10.79 6.77 -8.51
CA PRO A 27 -9.41 6.36 -8.29
C PRO A 27 -8.71 7.13 -7.17
N CYS A 28 -9.03 8.42 -7.03
CA CYS A 28 -8.43 9.23 -5.97
C CYS A 28 -9.01 8.90 -4.59
N ALA A 29 -10.30 8.56 -4.52
CA ALA A 29 -10.88 8.04 -3.27
C ALA A 29 -10.27 6.69 -2.87
N GLN A 30 -9.96 5.81 -3.83
CA GLN A 30 -9.28 4.55 -3.56
C GLN A 30 -7.84 4.76 -3.06
N ILE A 31 -7.08 5.65 -3.71
CA ILE A 31 -5.73 6.01 -3.25
C ILE A 31 -5.79 6.67 -1.86
N ALA A 32 -6.78 7.53 -1.60
CA ALA A 32 -6.98 8.11 -0.28
C ALA A 32 -7.27 7.03 0.79
N SER A 33 -8.17 6.08 0.51
CA SER A 33 -8.45 4.93 1.39
C SER A 33 -7.19 4.12 1.68
N LEU A 34 -6.36 3.86 0.65
CA LEU A 34 -5.07 3.20 0.82
C LEU A 34 -4.14 3.98 1.77
N MET A 35 -4.08 5.31 1.63
CA MET A 35 -3.25 6.16 2.47
C MET A 35 -3.74 6.25 3.91
N GLU A 36 -5.05 6.31 4.12
CA GLU A 36 -5.66 6.25 5.44
C GLU A 36 -5.37 4.91 6.12
N ALA A 37 -5.57 3.81 5.39
CA ALA A 37 -5.32 2.47 5.90
C ALA A 37 -3.84 2.23 6.21
N ARG A 38 -2.95 2.85 5.43
CA ARG A 38 -1.51 2.82 5.71
C ARG A 38 -1.18 3.46 7.05
N ALA A 39 -1.88 4.51 7.47
CA ALA A 39 -1.60 5.24 8.70
C ALA A 39 -2.18 4.60 9.99
N GLU A 40 -2.80 3.43 9.87
CA GLU A 40 -3.36 2.69 11.00
C GLU A 40 -2.29 2.14 11.96
N ASP A 41 -2.68 1.91 13.23
CA ASP A 41 -1.81 1.30 14.25
C ASP A 41 -1.22 -0.04 13.77
N GLU A 42 -2.06 -0.87 13.14
CA GLU A 42 -1.60 -2.00 12.32
C GLU A 42 -1.87 -1.67 10.84
N PRO A 43 -0.83 -1.43 10.02
CA PRO A 43 -1.03 -0.93 8.67
C PRO A 43 -1.88 -1.84 7.80
N PHE A 44 -2.78 -1.21 7.04
CA PHE A 44 -3.71 -1.80 6.09
C PHE A 44 -4.71 -2.80 6.71
N SER A 45 -4.88 -2.79 8.04
CA SER A 45 -5.74 -3.74 8.73
C SER A 45 -7.19 -3.64 8.30
N SER A 46 -7.69 -2.42 8.03
CA SER A 46 -9.05 -2.21 7.55
C SER A 46 -9.29 -2.80 6.16
N LEU A 47 -8.27 -2.92 5.32
CA LEU A 47 -8.39 -3.41 3.93
C LEU A 47 -8.31 -4.94 3.81
N ARG A 48 -8.02 -5.66 4.91
CA ARG A 48 -7.90 -7.12 4.93
C ARG A 48 -9.25 -7.78 4.66
N GLY A 49 -9.25 -8.73 3.74
CA GLY A 49 -10.34 -9.68 3.50
C GLY A 49 -9.94 -11.07 3.95
N ASP A 50 -10.22 -12.06 3.10
CA ASP A 50 -9.96 -13.47 3.40
C ASP A 50 -8.44 -13.77 3.44
N PRO A 51 -8.00 -14.73 4.28
CA PRO A 51 -6.62 -15.19 4.26
C PRO A 51 -6.28 -15.80 2.91
N ARG A 52 -5.06 -15.52 2.41
CA ARG A 52 -4.57 -16.18 1.20
C ARG A 52 -4.32 -17.64 1.49
N MET A 53 -4.68 -18.50 0.56
CA MET A 53 -4.51 -19.95 0.72
C MET A 53 -3.31 -20.44 -0.08
N LEU A 54 -2.54 -21.36 0.51
CA LEU A 54 -1.56 -22.18 -0.21
C LEU A 54 -2.05 -23.63 -0.16
N GLY A 55 -2.68 -24.06 -1.27
CA GLY A 55 -3.41 -25.32 -1.27
C GLY A 55 -4.62 -25.24 -0.33
N GLY A 56 -4.65 -26.08 0.70
CA GLY A 56 -5.74 -26.14 1.68
C GLY A 56 -5.49 -25.36 2.98
N GLU A 57 -4.31 -24.76 3.15
CA GLU A 57 -3.93 -24.08 4.39
C GLU A 57 -3.83 -22.56 4.19
N PRO A 58 -4.28 -21.75 5.16
CA PRO A 58 -4.09 -20.31 5.11
C PRO A 58 -2.61 -19.98 5.27
N LEU A 59 -2.12 -19.09 4.42
CA LEU A 59 -0.80 -18.49 4.53
C LEU A 59 -0.79 -17.53 5.73
N PRO A 60 0.15 -17.69 6.67
CA PRO A 60 0.28 -16.75 7.77
C PRO A 60 0.63 -15.36 7.24
N ASP A 61 0.05 -14.35 7.86
CA ASP A 61 0.29 -12.95 7.56
C ASP A 61 0.11 -12.57 6.07
N ALA A 62 -0.81 -13.22 5.36
CA ALA A 62 -1.15 -12.92 3.98
C ALA A 62 -2.67 -12.95 3.75
N TRP A 63 -3.21 -11.91 3.12
CA TRP A 63 -4.64 -11.73 2.89
C TRP A 63 -4.92 -11.24 1.47
N GLU A 64 -6.06 -11.64 0.91
CA GLU A 64 -6.65 -10.91 -0.20
C GLU A 64 -7.28 -9.62 0.37
N SER A 65 -7.24 -8.53 -0.39
CA SER A 65 -7.94 -7.32 0.00
C SER A 65 -9.43 -7.47 -0.29
N LYS A 66 -10.27 -6.90 0.59
CA LYS A 66 -11.70 -6.76 0.31
C LYS A 66 -12.02 -5.61 -0.65
N GLU A 67 -11.04 -4.74 -0.91
CA GLU A 67 -11.15 -3.59 -1.81
C GLU A 67 -10.25 -3.80 -3.03
N THR A 68 -10.69 -3.24 -4.15
CA THR A 68 -9.89 -3.15 -5.38
C THR A 68 -9.29 -1.76 -5.51
N LEU A 69 -8.12 -1.66 -6.13
CA LEU A 69 -7.51 -0.40 -6.51
C LEU A 69 -7.37 -0.37 -8.03
N LEU A 70 -7.87 0.68 -8.69
CA LEU A 70 -7.87 0.81 -10.15
C LEU A 70 -8.45 -0.45 -10.83
N ASP A 71 -9.62 -0.89 -10.34
CA ASP A 71 -10.34 -2.09 -10.76
C ASP A 71 -9.53 -3.41 -10.69
N SER A 72 -8.41 -3.38 -9.95
CA SER A 72 -7.48 -4.49 -9.85
C SER A 72 -7.55 -5.15 -8.47
N ALA A 73 -7.39 -6.47 -8.45
CA ALA A 73 -7.33 -7.23 -7.21
C ALA A 73 -6.02 -6.92 -6.45
N CYS A 74 -6.15 -6.76 -5.14
CA CYS A 74 -5.05 -6.38 -4.27
C CYS A 74 -4.83 -7.42 -3.17
N ARG A 75 -3.60 -7.49 -2.70
CA ARG A 75 -3.14 -8.43 -1.68
C ARG A 75 -2.41 -7.68 -0.59
N LEU A 76 -2.51 -8.22 0.61
CA LEU A 76 -1.82 -7.72 1.78
C LEU A 76 -0.89 -8.79 2.32
N SER A 77 0.26 -8.37 2.82
CA SER A 77 1.14 -9.24 3.58
C SER A 77 1.86 -8.47 4.68
N ALA A 78 2.10 -9.12 5.81
CA ALA A 78 2.99 -8.62 6.86
C ALA A 78 4.18 -9.56 7.01
N MET A 79 5.39 -9.02 6.91
CA MET A 79 6.62 -9.72 7.25
C MET A 79 7.04 -9.28 8.64
N ARG A 80 6.82 -10.15 9.62
CA ARG A 80 7.05 -9.83 11.03
C ARG A 80 8.46 -10.17 11.49
N GLY A 81 8.95 -9.41 12.47
CA GLY A 81 10.17 -9.74 13.22
C GLY A 81 11.48 -9.56 12.45
N PHE A 82 11.51 -8.68 11.46
CA PHE A 82 12.72 -8.31 10.73
C PHE A 82 13.73 -7.57 11.65
N PHE A 83 15.00 -7.52 11.28
CA PHE A 83 16.10 -6.90 12.05
C PHE A 83 16.20 -7.31 13.54
N GLY A 84 16.05 -8.60 13.84
CA GLY A 84 16.18 -9.10 15.22
C GLY A 84 14.90 -8.99 16.05
N GLY A 85 13.74 -8.94 15.40
CA GLY A 85 12.43 -9.03 16.06
C GLY A 85 11.74 -7.69 16.33
N ASN A 86 12.32 -6.57 15.89
CA ASN A 86 11.89 -5.24 16.30
C ASN A 86 11.22 -4.44 15.16
N THR A 87 11.03 -5.03 13.99
CA THR A 87 10.47 -4.31 12.84
C THR A 87 9.59 -5.25 12.04
N ASP A 88 8.37 -4.79 11.76
CA ASP A 88 7.44 -5.45 10.85
C ASP A 88 7.35 -4.63 9.56
N ILE A 89 7.24 -5.32 8.43
CA ILE A 89 7.06 -4.71 7.11
C ILE A 89 5.68 -5.11 6.60
N HIS A 90 4.83 -4.12 6.41
CA HIS A 90 3.50 -4.29 5.87
C HIS A 90 3.49 -3.88 4.40
N THR A 91 2.93 -4.72 3.54
CA THR A 91 2.84 -4.50 2.10
C THR A 91 1.40 -4.63 1.66
N TYR A 92 0.93 -3.64 0.92
CA TYR A 92 -0.27 -3.69 0.09
C TYR A 92 0.18 -3.69 -1.38
N SER A 93 -0.30 -4.63 -2.20
CA SER A 93 0.13 -4.79 -3.59
C SER A 93 -1.04 -5.15 -4.49
N CYS A 94 -1.20 -4.41 -5.58
CA CYS A 94 -2.23 -4.64 -6.59
C CYS A 94 -1.57 -4.95 -7.93
N THR A 95 -2.02 -6.04 -8.58
CA THR A 95 -1.56 -6.39 -9.92
C THR A 95 -2.46 -5.71 -10.94
N LEU A 96 -1.98 -4.62 -11.53
CA LEU A 96 -2.73 -3.77 -12.46
C LEU A 96 -2.77 -4.35 -13.88
N PHE A 97 -1.71 -5.05 -14.27
CA PHE A 97 -1.63 -5.74 -15.54
C PHE A 97 -0.76 -6.98 -15.39
N GLU A 98 -1.16 -8.05 -16.06
CA GLU A 98 -0.41 -9.29 -16.08
C GLU A 98 -0.62 -9.99 -17.42
N ALA A 99 0.48 -10.36 -18.08
CA ALA A 99 0.45 -11.14 -19.29
C ALA A 99 1.62 -12.12 -19.33
N GLY A 100 1.43 -13.26 -20.00
CA GLY A 100 2.49 -14.24 -20.18
C GLY A 100 3.56 -13.80 -21.18
N THR A 101 4.38 -14.75 -21.63
CA THR A 101 5.44 -14.49 -22.61
C THR A 101 5.02 -14.78 -24.06
N MET A 102 3.74 -15.02 -24.33
CA MET A 102 3.27 -15.51 -25.63
C MET A 102 3.28 -14.42 -26.71
N ASN A 103 2.96 -13.17 -26.36
CA ASN A 103 2.98 -12.04 -27.29
C ASN A 103 3.68 -10.83 -26.65
N PRO A 104 5.00 -10.91 -26.40
CA PRO A 104 5.70 -9.96 -25.54
C PRO A 104 5.71 -8.53 -26.09
N GLU A 105 5.59 -8.34 -27.41
CA GLU A 105 5.55 -7.00 -28.00
C GLU A 105 4.18 -6.33 -27.79
N ALA A 106 3.08 -6.99 -28.19
CA ALA A 106 1.75 -6.43 -28.02
C ALA A 106 1.36 -6.30 -26.54
N ASP A 107 1.67 -7.33 -25.73
CA ASP A 107 1.44 -7.30 -24.29
C ASP A 107 2.30 -6.22 -23.61
N GLY A 108 3.48 -5.91 -24.17
CA GLY A 108 4.35 -4.85 -23.69
C GLY A 108 3.80 -3.44 -23.93
N GLU A 109 3.07 -3.21 -25.01
CA GLU A 109 2.37 -1.94 -25.23
C GLU A 109 1.24 -1.75 -24.21
N LEU A 110 0.49 -2.82 -23.92
CA LEU A 110 -0.55 -2.81 -22.90
C LEU A 110 0.02 -2.60 -21.49
N ALA A 111 1.14 -3.26 -21.17
CA ALA A 111 1.84 -3.07 -19.89
C ALA A 111 2.32 -1.63 -19.71
N ARG A 112 2.92 -1.02 -20.74
CA ARG A 112 3.36 0.38 -20.69
C ARG A 112 2.18 1.33 -20.50
N SER A 113 1.08 1.10 -21.21
CA SER A 113 -0.15 1.88 -21.06
C SER A 113 -0.71 1.79 -19.63
N ALA A 114 -0.77 0.58 -19.06
CA ALA A 114 -1.21 0.37 -17.68
C ALA A 114 -0.28 1.06 -16.67
N TYR A 115 1.03 0.98 -16.88
CA TYR A 115 2.04 1.66 -16.06
C TYR A 115 1.88 3.18 -16.10
N GLU A 116 1.83 3.77 -17.30
CA GLU A 116 1.69 5.22 -17.49
C GLU A 116 0.37 5.74 -16.91
N ALA A 117 -0.73 5.01 -17.11
CA ALA A 117 -2.03 5.35 -16.55
C ALA A 117 -2.01 5.31 -15.01
N ALA A 118 -1.40 4.29 -14.42
CA ALA A 118 -1.28 4.17 -12.96
C ALA A 118 -0.39 5.26 -12.36
N VAL A 119 0.75 5.56 -12.99
CA VAL A 119 1.64 6.66 -12.57
C VAL A 119 0.91 7.99 -12.63
N SER A 120 0.28 8.30 -13.77
CA SER A 120 -0.45 9.56 -13.94
C SER A 120 -1.58 9.71 -12.93
N THR A 121 -2.31 8.62 -12.65
CA THR A 121 -3.37 8.62 -11.64
C THR A 121 -2.82 8.85 -10.23
N ALA A 122 -1.74 8.15 -9.86
CA ALA A 122 -1.11 8.33 -8.56
C ALA A 122 -0.53 9.74 -8.38
N GLU A 123 0.12 10.32 -9.39
CA GLU A 123 0.60 11.70 -9.38
C GLU A 123 -0.54 12.69 -9.16
N ALA A 124 -1.65 12.52 -9.90
CA ALA A 124 -2.81 13.40 -9.79
C ALA A 124 -3.49 13.31 -8.41
N CYS A 125 -3.59 12.12 -7.83
CA CYS A 125 -4.31 11.91 -6.57
C CYS A 125 -3.47 12.22 -5.32
N LEU A 126 -2.15 12.00 -5.36
CA LEU A 126 -1.26 12.31 -4.23
C LEU A 126 -0.92 13.81 -4.14
N GLY A 127 -0.83 14.48 -5.29
CA GLY A 127 -0.59 15.92 -5.38
C GLY A 127 0.79 16.38 -4.89
N ASP A 128 0.91 17.69 -4.65
CA ASP A 128 2.20 18.37 -4.40
C ASP A 128 2.90 18.00 -3.08
N ALA A 129 2.23 17.25 -2.21
CA ALA A 129 2.83 16.74 -0.97
C ALA A 129 3.81 15.58 -1.21
N TRP A 130 3.86 15.06 -2.44
CA TRP A 130 4.67 13.92 -2.85
C TRP A 130 5.59 14.28 -4.02
N THR A 131 6.78 13.68 -4.04
CA THR A 131 7.73 13.74 -5.14
C THR A 131 7.83 12.39 -5.81
N THR A 132 8.18 12.39 -7.10
CA THR A 132 8.37 11.18 -7.89
C THR A 132 9.83 10.98 -8.27
N ASP A 133 10.25 9.71 -8.30
CA ASP A 133 11.57 9.28 -8.78
C ASP A 133 11.36 8.06 -9.68
N THR A 134 11.87 8.11 -10.91
CA THR A 134 11.64 7.07 -11.91
C THR A 134 12.94 6.41 -12.32
N VAL A 135 12.97 5.08 -12.23
CA VAL A 135 14.08 4.22 -12.64
C VAL A 135 13.61 3.32 -13.78
N THR A 136 14.35 3.29 -14.88
CA THR A 136 13.97 2.54 -16.10
C THR A 136 14.91 1.39 -16.41
N GLU A 137 15.90 1.13 -15.56
CA GLU A 137 16.90 0.10 -15.77
C GLU A 137 17.02 -0.80 -14.54
N SER A 138 17.17 -2.10 -14.77
CA SER A 138 17.43 -3.09 -13.73
C SER A 138 18.34 -4.18 -14.29
N ALA A 139 19.32 -4.61 -13.51
CA ALA A 139 20.16 -5.76 -13.86
C ALA A 139 19.40 -7.10 -13.78
N GLN A 140 18.16 -7.10 -13.29
CA GLN A 140 17.38 -8.31 -13.01
C GLN A 140 16.29 -8.58 -14.06
N TYR A 141 15.94 -7.59 -14.88
CA TYR A 141 14.79 -7.67 -15.79
C TYR A 141 15.18 -7.19 -17.20
N ASP A 142 14.59 -7.83 -18.21
CA ASP A 142 14.78 -7.44 -19.62
C ASP A 142 14.18 -6.06 -19.90
N VAL A 143 13.01 -5.79 -19.29
CA VAL A 143 12.36 -4.48 -19.30
C VAL A 143 12.00 -4.13 -17.87
N TYR A 144 12.26 -2.88 -17.51
CA TYR A 144 11.98 -2.37 -16.18
C TYR A 144 11.51 -0.91 -16.22
N GLY A 145 10.58 -0.58 -15.35
CA GLY A 145 10.17 0.78 -15.05
C GLY A 145 9.63 0.81 -13.64
N LYS A 146 10.14 1.69 -12.80
CA LYS A 146 9.62 1.90 -11.45
C LYS A 146 9.55 3.38 -11.16
N THR A 147 8.35 3.87 -10.91
CA THR A 147 8.10 5.22 -10.41
C THR A 147 7.74 5.12 -8.95
N THR A 148 8.58 5.70 -8.11
CA THR A 148 8.41 5.74 -6.66
C THR A 148 7.89 7.10 -6.25
N PHE A 149 6.86 7.11 -5.40
CA PHE A 149 6.29 8.30 -4.80
C PHE A 149 6.81 8.41 -3.38
N LYS A 150 7.37 9.56 -3.01
CA LYS A 150 7.93 9.82 -1.67
C LYS A 150 7.30 11.10 -1.11
N PRO A 151 6.91 11.14 0.17
CA PRO A 151 6.40 12.37 0.75
C PRO A 151 7.53 13.40 0.83
N VAL A 152 7.22 14.66 0.51
CA VAL A 152 8.18 15.79 0.57
C VAL A 152 8.75 15.94 1.98
N VAL A 153 7.89 15.78 2.99
CA VAL A 153 8.29 15.66 4.39
C VAL A 153 8.49 14.18 4.68
N PRO A 154 9.72 13.73 4.95
CA PRO A 154 9.98 12.32 5.21
C PRO A 154 9.19 11.84 6.41
N GLU A 155 8.55 10.68 6.26
CA GLU A 155 7.92 9.98 7.39
C GLU A 155 8.98 9.52 8.39
N GLU A 156 8.60 9.46 9.66
CA GLU A 156 9.43 8.86 10.70
C GLU A 156 9.60 7.36 10.39
N GLN A 157 10.85 6.90 10.37
CA GLN A 157 11.16 5.53 9.98
C GLN A 157 11.70 4.75 11.18
N ALA A 158 11.20 3.53 11.33
CA ALA A 158 11.76 2.56 12.25
C ALA A 158 13.03 1.92 11.65
N GLY A 159 14.18 2.15 12.27
CA GLY A 159 15.46 1.54 11.86
C GLY A 159 16.26 2.35 10.81
N GLY A 160 17.30 1.71 10.25
CA GLY A 160 18.26 2.36 9.35
C GLY A 160 18.03 2.14 7.85
N PHE A 161 16.97 1.42 7.45
CA PHE A 161 16.64 1.14 6.06
C PHE A 161 15.32 1.82 5.69
N ARG A 162 15.23 2.34 4.45
CA ARG A 162 14.01 2.98 3.93
C ARG A 162 13.33 2.05 2.93
N ALA A 163 12.10 1.62 3.17
CA ALA A 163 11.29 1.13 2.06
C ALA A 163 10.65 2.29 1.29
N ASP A 164 10.39 2.03 0.03
CA ASP A 164 9.64 2.93 -0.84
C ASP A 164 8.17 2.93 -0.40
N PRO A 165 7.62 4.09 0.00
CA PRO A 165 6.32 4.12 0.67
C PRO A 165 5.18 3.79 -0.29
N ILE A 166 5.27 4.25 -1.55
CA ILE A 166 4.37 3.86 -2.65
C ILE A 166 5.19 3.82 -3.93
N TYR A 167 4.97 2.83 -4.79
CA TYR A 167 5.54 2.81 -6.12
C TYR A 167 4.64 2.06 -7.11
N VAL A 168 4.77 2.44 -8.38
CA VAL A 168 4.28 1.66 -9.52
C VAL A 168 5.48 1.05 -10.19
N GLU A 169 5.44 -0.25 -10.45
CA GLU A 169 6.53 -1.01 -11.06
C GLU A 169 5.99 -1.83 -12.23
N MET A 170 6.64 -1.70 -13.38
CA MET A 170 6.47 -2.51 -14.58
C MET A 170 7.75 -3.31 -14.80
N LEU A 171 7.60 -4.60 -15.07
CA LEU A 171 8.71 -5.47 -15.40
C LEU A 171 8.33 -6.47 -16.48
N PHE A 172 9.35 -6.91 -17.21
CA PHE A 172 9.28 -8.08 -18.07
C PHE A 172 10.43 -9.03 -17.75
N SER A 173 10.09 -10.30 -17.53
CA SER A 173 11.07 -11.36 -17.35
C SER A 173 10.79 -12.50 -18.33
N ARG A 174 11.77 -12.83 -19.18
CA ARG A 174 11.76 -14.08 -19.93
C ARG A 174 11.97 -15.24 -18.96
N PHE A 175 11.37 -16.38 -19.29
CA PHE A 175 11.42 -17.64 -18.54
C PHE A 175 12.66 -17.79 -17.64
N THR A 176 12.44 -17.78 -16.32
CA THR A 176 13.40 -18.19 -15.28
C THR A 176 14.79 -17.56 -15.35
N GLU A 177 14.88 -16.25 -15.62
CA GLU A 177 16.09 -15.47 -15.28
C GLU A 177 15.92 -14.78 -13.92
N GLY A 178 15.82 -15.58 -12.83
CA GLY A 178 15.96 -15.07 -11.45
C GLY A 178 14.84 -15.42 -10.44
N ARG A 179 15.26 -15.93 -9.26
CA ARG A 179 14.51 -16.11 -7.98
C ARG A 179 13.04 -16.58 -7.99
N GLY A 180 12.59 -17.27 -9.03
CA GLY A 180 11.25 -17.90 -9.04
C GLY A 180 10.08 -16.93 -9.21
N GLY A 181 10.33 -15.75 -9.79
CA GLY A 181 9.28 -14.82 -10.21
C GLY A 181 8.46 -15.37 -11.38
N LYS A 182 7.26 -14.81 -11.58
CA LYS A 182 6.40 -15.15 -12.71
C LYS A 182 7.04 -14.65 -14.01
N SER A 183 7.09 -15.49 -15.04
CA SER A 183 7.54 -15.06 -16.36
C SER A 183 6.44 -14.29 -17.09
N GLY A 184 6.83 -13.28 -17.87
CA GLY A 184 5.92 -12.41 -18.60
C GLY A 184 5.99 -10.95 -18.16
N TRP A 185 4.95 -10.20 -18.51
CA TRP A 185 4.75 -8.82 -18.14
C TRP A 185 3.96 -8.73 -16.85
N GLU A 186 4.39 -7.84 -15.97
CA GLU A 186 3.68 -7.50 -14.74
C GLU A 186 3.76 -6.00 -14.52
N VAL A 187 2.62 -5.39 -14.16
CA VAL A 187 2.54 -4.03 -13.64
C VAL A 187 1.88 -4.09 -12.27
N THR A 188 2.55 -3.59 -11.25
CA THR A 188 2.04 -3.53 -9.88
C THR A 188 2.06 -2.13 -9.33
N LEU A 189 1.08 -1.82 -8.49
CA LEU A 189 1.15 -0.69 -7.57
C LEU A 189 1.29 -1.26 -6.16
N GLN A 190 2.30 -0.80 -5.43
CA GLN A 190 2.58 -1.27 -4.08
C GLN A 190 2.71 -0.10 -3.11
N ALA A 191 2.23 -0.30 -1.89
CA ALA A 191 2.43 0.61 -0.77
C ALA A 191 3.00 -0.15 0.43
N HIS A 192 4.06 0.37 1.03
CA HIS A 192 4.77 -0.26 2.14
C HIS A 192 4.76 0.65 3.37
N LEU A 193 4.64 0.05 4.55
CA LEU A 193 4.90 0.73 5.81
C LEU A 193 5.67 -0.15 6.79
N TRP A 194 6.59 0.48 7.50
CA TRP A 194 7.46 -0.15 8.48
C TRP A 194 6.97 0.28 9.85
N THR A 195 6.74 -0.69 10.72
CA THR A 195 6.38 -0.42 12.11
C THR A 195 7.46 -0.98 13.01
N ALA A 196 7.88 -0.18 14.00
CA ALA A 196 8.68 -0.70 15.08
C ALA A 196 7.78 -1.63 15.92
N ALA A 197 8.31 -2.78 16.35
CA ALA A 197 7.62 -3.59 17.33
C ALA A 197 7.34 -2.71 18.57
N PRO A 198 6.15 -2.79 19.17
CA PRO A 198 5.84 -2.00 20.36
C PRO A 198 6.87 -2.33 21.45
N TRP A 199 7.60 -1.31 21.91
CA TRP A 199 8.65 -1.40 22.94
C TRP A 199 8.23 -2.12 24.24
N GLN A 200 6.93 -2.33 24.45
CA GLN A 200 6.37 -3.08 25.56
C GLN A 200 6.71 -4.59 25.52
N GLU A 201 6.98 -5.21 24.36
CA GLU A 201 7.35 -6.64 24.27
C GLU A 201 8.84 -6.91 24.57
N ILE A 202 9.73 -5.96 24.27
CA ILE A 202 11.18 -6.10 24.47
C ILE A 202 11.52 -6.08 25.97
N PHE A 203 10.82 -5.27 26.76
CA PHE A 203 11.06 -5.18 28.20
C PHE A 203 10.70 -6.50 28.90
N TRP A 204 9.55 -7.13 28.59
CA TRP A 204 9.16 -8.38 29.24
C TRP A 204 10.04 -9.57 28.88
N ARG A 205 10.54 -9.66 27.64
CA ARG A 205 11.46 -10.73 27.22
C ARG A 205 12.83 -10.64 27.90
N SER A 206 13.31 -9.45 28.23
CA SER A 206 14.57 -9.28 28.98
C SER A 206 14.44 -9.60 30.48
N PHE A 207 13.25 -9.47 31.07
CA PHE A 207 13.03 -9.81 32.49
C PHE A 207 12.56 -11.26 32.74
N ALA A 208 12.12 -11.99 31.71
CA ALA A 208 11.68 -13.38 31.85
C ALA A 208 12.83 -14.43 31.89
N VAL A 209 14.09 -14.03 31.69
CA VAL A 209 15.26 -14.94 31.67
C VAL A 209 16.08 -14.91 32.97
N TRP A 210 15.60 -14.26 34.04
CA TRP A 210 16.20 -14.37 35.36
C TRP A 210 15.17 -14.87 36.38
N PRO A 211 15.32 -16.10 36.93
CA PRO A 211 14.58 -16.49 38.11
C PRO A 211 15.27 -15.83 39.29
N ILE A 212 14.87 -14.61 39.67
CA ILE A 212 15.10 -14.16 41.05
C ILE A 212 14.02 -14.82 41.90
N ALA A 213 14.24 -16.10 42.17
CA ALA A 213 13.76 -16.71 43.38
C ALA A 213 14.44 -15.99 44.56
N GLY A 214 13.63 -15.32 45.38
CA GLY A 214 14.01 -14.86 46.71
C GLY A 214 14.50 -13.42 46.79
N ILE A 215 13.68 -12.55 47.39
CA ILE A 215 13.90 -12.02 48.76
C ILE A 215 12.78 -11.00 49.09
N CYS A 216 12.09 -11.27 50.20
CA CYS A 216 11.25 -10.39 51.04
C CYS A 216 10.06 -9.68 50.38
N SER A 217 8.81 -10.15 50.48
CA SER A 217 7.99 -10.23 51.72
C SER A 217 8.64 -9.72 53.00
N ALA A 218 8.54 -8.41 53.23
CA ALA A 218 8.30 -7.81 54.55
C ALA A 218 8.19 -6.29 54.37
N TYR A 219 6.99 -5.74 54.54
CA TYR A 219 6.64 -4.45 55.17
C TYR A 219 5.28 -3.97 54.64
N LEU A 220 4.24 -4.73 54.99
CA LEU A 220 2.94 -4.16 55.32
C LEU A 220 3.06 -3.66 56.77
N GLY A 221 3.05 -2.34 56.96
CA GLY A 221 3.06 -1.72 58.28
C GLY A 221 2.94 -0.21 58.10
N GLY A 222 1.70 0.27 58.12
CA GLY A 222 1.34 1.60 57.67
C GLY A 222 1.97 2.76 58.43
N PHE A 223 1.86 3.95 57.84
CA PHE A 223 1.79 5.20 58.59
C PHE A 223 1.11 6.27 57.74
N GLN A 224 0.36 7.12 58.43
CA GLN A 224 -0.62 8.11 57.98
C GLN A 224 -0.09 9.14 56.97
N MET A 225 -0.99 9.55 56.05
CA MET A 225 -0.96 10.88 55.44
C MET A 225 -1.02 11.97 56.53
N PRO A 226 -0.48 13.16 56.25
CA PRO A 226 -1.31 14.34 56.43
C PRO A 226 -1.44 15.16 55.15
N LEU A 227 -2.70 15.48 54.90
CA LEU A 227 -3.23 16.50 54.02
C LEU A 227 -2.72 17.90 54.42
N ALA A 228 -2.83 18.84 53.48
CA ALA A 228 -2.94 20.30 53.65
C ALA A 228 -1.59 21.07 53.51
N ILE A 229 -1.43 22.22 52.82
CA ILE A 229 -2.33 23.28 52.33
C ILE A 229 -1.68 24.02 51.12
N MET A 230 -2.50 24.34 50.13
CA MET A 230 -2.26 25.34 49.06
C MET A 230 -2.45 26.78 49.58
N ARG A 231 -1.54 27.73 49.30
CA ARG A 231 -1.74 29.20 49.12
C ARG A 231 -0.36 29.87 48.93
N SER A 232 0.01 30.47 47.79
CA SER A 232 -0.49 31.68 47.11
C SER A 232 -0.35 32.99 47.90
N ALA A 233 0.57 33.84 47.42
CA ALA A 233 0.63 35.31 47.43
C ALA A 233 0.68 36.08 48.78
N ARG A 234 1.86 36.57 49.17
CA ARG A 234 2.35 37.95 49.00
C ARG A 234 3.72 38.11 49.65
#